data_AF-A0A6J0ZA36-F1
#
_entry.id   AF-A0A6J0ZA36-F1
#
_cell.length_a   1.000
_cell.length_b   1.000
_cell.length_c   1.000
_cell.angle_alpha   90.00
_cell.angle_beta   90.00
_cell.angle_gamma   90.00
#
_symmetry.space_group_name_H-M   'P 1'
#
loop_
_entity.id
_entity.type
_entity.pdbx_description
1 polymer ?
#
loop_
_entity_poly.entity_id
_entity_poly.type
_entity_poly.pdbx_seq_one_letter_code
_entity_poly.pdbx_strand_id
1 'polypeptide(L)'
;MEEVEWTPRQPRAEDLRVGLISWAGSYLTYEPYKNTVTATAKGLGRRQTWEILVSNQHDTQAVVRLRSLQGLYLLCEADGSLCYGRPRTSHHGCFLIRFHRNGQWTLQCIISGRYLESDGEDVFCTSRVLSAYHMWTPRPALHVHVILFSPLNHCYARADPTMGRVWVDAPIPCLEECGFLLHFQDGCYHLETSAHTFLSHLDRLVSQPSTQTAFHMQVRPGGFVALSDGEGGMLYPQGTRLLLSLGSSPHGGEEWFILQRCPTWVSLRSKSRKFLSVVYDVEVCAASEHVSPMSLFQFECDNETPTLQLRSANGCYLAQRRHRAVMADGHPMECETFFRMHWNCGKILLQSPNGRFLCIAANGLLMASATIPGPNEEFGIRLANRPFLALRGRYGYVGTSSEHDLLQCNMDQPDCIHLLPCRQGIYHFQGWILLVNNILRHLSALGKVRPQLLYRASGQQLAHGAGTQWFLHAIRPKWYPVGRQRRHYQRVYLGILGQQDAAYRNPNLPGETTTLNRTGTPESRSMRRISVTQVFLPSLAKHLFRATIHHKRPPPRPWFPRRSLEISL
;
A
#
# COMPACT_ATOMS: atom_id res chain seq x y z
N MET A 1 -5.90 20.68 -33.44
CA MET A 1 -5.55 20.57 -32.01
C MET A 1 -6.12 19.23 -31.60
N GLU A 2 -5.30 18.19 -31.62
CA GLU A 2 -5.74 16.85 -31.21
C GLU A 2 -6.11 16.92 -29.72
N GLU A 3 -7.32 16.49 -29.37
CA GLU A 3 -7.66 16.22 -27.97
C GLU A 3 -6.60 15.24 -27.46
N VAL A 4 -5.80 15.68 -26.48
CA VAL A 4 -4.85 14.80 -25.81
C VAL A 4 -5.67 13.82 -25.00
N GLU A 5 -5.98 12.67 -25.61
CA GLU A 5 -6.74 11.60 -25.00
C GLU A 5 -5.99 11.12 -23.75
N TRP A 6 -6.68 11.06 -22.62
CA TRP A 6 -6.07 10.61 -21.38
C TRP A 6 -5.60 9.16 -21.56
N THR A 7 -4.30 8.94 -21.62
CA THR A 7 -3.76 7.59 -21.85
C THR A 7 -3.71 6.81 -20.53
N PRO A 8 -4.40 5.66 -20.43
CA PRO A 8 -4.27 4.75 -19.30
C PRO A 8 -2.81 4.31 -19.19
N ARG A 9 -2.24 4.44 -17.99
CA ARG A 9 -0.91 3.88 -17.78
C ARG A 9 -0.98 2.36 -17.80
N GLN A 10 0.03 1.75 -18.42
CA GLN A 10 0.21 0.31 -18.28
C GLN A 10 0.38 -0.04 -16.80
N PRO A 11 -0.18 -1.19 -16.34
CA PRO A 11 0.03 -1.64 -14.99
C PRO A 11 1.52 -1.72 -14.65
N ARG A 12 1.89 -1.36 -13.42
CA ARG A 12 3.27 -1.52 -12.98
C ARG A 12 3.61 -3.00 -12.94
N ALA A 13 4.87 -3.35 -13.20
CA ALA A 13 5.32 -4.75 -13.13
C ALA A 13 5.00 -5.43 -11.78
N GLU A 14 4.92 -4.65 -10.70
CA GLU A 14 4.51 -5.14 -9.38
C GLU A 14 3.04 -5.55 -9.27
N ASP A 15 2.15 -4.90 -10.03
CA ASP A 15 0.71 -5.18 -10.04
C ASP A 15 0.39 -6.41 -10.90
N LEU A 16 1.30 -6.80 -11.80
CA LEU A 16 1.18 -7.96 -12.68
C LEU A 16 1.61 -9.29 -12.02
N ARG A 17 2.06 -9.23 -10.77
CA ARG A 17 2.49 -10.41 -10.01
C ARG A 17 1.29 -11.27 -9.61
N VAL A 18 1.52 -12.57 -9.48
CA VAL A 18 0.50 -13.53 -9.08
C VAL A 18 1.02 -14.49 -8.02
N GLY A 19 0.11 -15.03 -7.22
CA GLY A 19 0.29 -16.31 -6.54
C GLY A 19 -0.37 -17.42 -7.36
N LEU A 20 0.17 -18.64 -7.26
CA LEU A 20 -0.42 -19.83 -7.89
C LEU A 20 -0.90 -20.76 -6.79
N ILE A 21 -2.21 -21.02 -6.76
CA ILE A 21 -2.88 -21.87 -5.77
C ILE A 21 -3.04 -23.26 -6.39
N SER A 22 -2.55 -24.29 -5.72
CA SER A 22 -2.73 -25.68 -6.11
C SER A 22 -4.19 -26.13 -5.94
N TRP A 23 -4.53 -27.30 -6.48
CA TRP A 23 -5.82 -27.95 -6.23
C TRP A 23 -6.14 -28.15 -4.73
N ALA A 24 -5.12 -28.26 -3.88
CA ALA A 24 -5.23 -28.42 -2.43
C ALA A 24 -5.40 -27.08 -1.67
N GLY A 25 -5.55 -25.96 -2.40
CA GLY A 25 -5.72 -24.64 -1.82
C GLY A 25 -4.45 -24.05 -1.20
N SER A 26 -3.28 -24.53 -1.60
CA SER A 26 -1.98 -24.08 -1.08
C SER A 26 -1.16 -23.37 -2.16
N TYR A 27 -0.34 -22.39 -1.77
CA TYR A 27 0.40 -21.55 -2.70
C TYR A 27 1.77 -22.12 -3.07
N LEU A 28 2.09 -22.07 -4.37
CA LEU A 28 3.43 -22.29 -4.89
C LEU A 28 4.43 -21.34 -4.21
N THR A 29 5.37 -21.90 -3.47
CA THR A 29 6.27 -21.19 -2.56
C THR A 29 7.72 -21.52 -2.90
N TYR A 30 8.54 -20.51 -3.17
CA TYR A 30 9.99 -20.71 -3.27
C TYR A 30 10.64 -20.66 -1.89
N GLU A 31 11.61 -21.55 -1.66
CA GLU A 31 12.37 -21.63 -0.41
C GLU A 31 13.83 -21.21 -0.61
N PRO A 32 14.21 -19.96 -0.26
CA PRO A 32 15.51 -19.39 -0.61
C PRO A 32 16.72 -20.12 -0.01
N TYR A 33 16.54 -20.78 1.13
CA TYR A 33 17.62 -21.47 1.84
C TYR A 33 17.82 -22.91 1.38
N LYS A 34 16.80 -23.50 0.73
CA LYS A 34 16.83 -24.89 0.27
C LYS A 34 16.99 -24.99 -1.25
N ASN A 35 16.82 -23.90 -1.99
CA ASN A 35 16.73 -23.87 -3.46
C ASN A 35 15.64 -24.80 -4.02
N THR A 36 14.63 -25.10 -3.21
CA THR A 36 13.48 -25.93 -3.57
C THR A 36 12.21 -25.10 -3.65
N VAL A 37 11.16 -25.73 -4.14
CA VAL A 37 9.82 -25.16 -4.25
C VAL A 37 8.82 -26.11 -3.62
N THR A 38 7.86 -25.58 -2.89
CA THR A 38 6.84 -26.33 -2.15
C THR A 38 5.45 -25.72 -2.37
N ALA A 39 4.41 -26.39 -1.90
CA ALA A 39 3.05 -25.89 -1.92
C ALA A 39 2.35 -26.11 -0.57
N THR A 40 2.91 -25.60 0.53
CA THR A 40 2.33 -25.77 1.87
C THR A 40 1.66 -24.51 2.43
N ALA A 41 2.01 -23.34 1.90
CA ALA A 41 1.51 -22.06 2.43
C ALA A 41 0.03 -21.85 2.11
N LYS A 42 -0.77 -21.37 3.07
CA LYS A 42 -2.21 -21.08 2.89
C LYS A 42 -2.54 -19.61 2.59
N GLY A 43 -1.56 -18.70 2.68
CA GLY A 43 -1.75 -17.27 2.46
C GLY A 43 -0.76 -16.69 1.44
N LEU A 44 -1.13 -15.57 0.82
CA LEU A 44 -0.32 -14.94 -0.23
C LEU A 44 0.71 -13.96 0.37
N GLY A 45 1.91 -14.47 0.60
CA GLY A 45 3.07 -13.68 1.05
C GLY A 45 4.12 -13.45 -0.04
N ARG A 46 5.25 -12.85 0.36
CA ARG A 46 6.38 -12.57 -0.56
C ARG A 46 7.00 -13.82 -1.19
N ARG A 47 7.01 -14.95 -0.47
CA ARG A 47 7.54 -16.23 -0.97
C ARG A 47 6.57 -16.95 -1.91
N GLN A 48 5.30 -16.55 -1.88
CA GLN A 48 4.22 -17.08 -2.71
C GLN A 48 3.98 -16.22 -3.96
N THR A 49 4.67 -15.08 -4.07
CA THR A 49 4.49 -14.11 -5.16
C THR A 49 5.51 -14.34 -6.26
N TRP A 50 5.01 -14.48 -7.49
CA TRP A 50 5.77 -14.71 -8.70
C TRP A 50 5.49 -13.62 -9.75
N GLU A 51 6.54 -13.17 -10.41
CA GLU A 51 6.52 -12.35 -11.62
C GLU A 51 6.41 -13.27 -12.84
N ILE A 52 5.38 -13.04 -13.67
CA ILE A 52 5.16 -13.78 -14.91
C ILE A 52 5.86 -13.04 -16.04
N LEU A 53 6.96 -13.61 -16.55
CA LEU A 53 7.68 -13.06 -17.70
C LEU A 53 7.20 -13.74 -18.98
N VAL A 54 6.42 -13.02 -19.78
CA VAL A 54 5.82 -13.52 -21.01
C VAL A 54 6.80 -13.34 -22.17
N SER A 55 6.99 -14.39 -22.99
CA SER A 55 7.78 -14.31 -24.22
C SER A 55 6.94 -14.44 -25.49
N ASN A 56 5.82 -15.17 -25.43
CA ASN A 56 4.87 -15.28 -26.51
C ASN A 56 3.47 -15.51 -25.92
N GLN A 57 2.44 -14.83 -26.43
CA GLN A 57 1.07 -14.92 -25.94
C GLN A 57 0.11 -15.06 -27.12
N HIS A 58 -0.81 -16.01 -26.97
CA HIS A 58 -1.96 -16.25 -27.83
C HIS A 58 -3.23 -16.29 -26.97
N ASP A 59 -4.41 -16.35 -27.58
CA ASP A 59 -5.70 -16.24 -26.88
C ASP A 59 -5.90 -17.29 -25.78
N THR A 60 -5.41 -18.51 -25.99
CA THR A 60 -5.63 -19.66 -25.09
C THR A 60 -4.38 -20.13 -24.37
N GLN A 61 -3.21 -19.56 -24.70
CA GLN A 61 -1.94 -20.02 -24.16
C GLN A 61 -0.86 -18.94 -24.17
N ALA A 62 0.10 -19.04 -23.25
CA ALA A 62 1.26 -18.15 -23.20
C ALA A 62 2.52 -18.91 -22.79
N VAL A 63 3.64 -18.60 -23.42
CA VAL A 63 4.96 -19.06 -22.98
C VAL A 63 5.51 -18.08 -21.97
N VAL A 64 5.86 -18.59 -20.79
CA VAL A 64 6.29 -17.78 -19.66
C VAL A 64 7.52 -18.35 -18.95
N ARG A 65 8.18 -17.49 -18.16
CA ARG A 65 9.01 -17.91 -17.03
C ARG A 65 8.47 -17.33 -15.74
N LEU A 66 8.51 -18.13 -14.67
CA LEU A 66 8.15 -17.68 -13.33
C LEU A 66 9.40 -17.16 -12.62
N ARG A 67 9.42 -15.86 -12.31
CA ARG A 67 10.51 -15.20 -11.60
C ARG A 67 10.06 -14.82 -10.20
N SER A 68 10.83 -15.16 -9.19
CA SER A 68 10.58 -14.72 -7.81
C SER A 68 10.96 -13.25 -7.59
N LEU A 69 10.53 -12.72 -6.44
CA LEU A 69 10.93 -11.37 -5.98
C LEU A 69 12.42 -11.21 -5.68
N GLN A 70 13.21 -12.30 -5.62
CA GLN A 70 14.68 -12.21 -5.49
C GLN A 70 15.41 -12.21 -6.84
N GLY A 71 14.66 -12.34 -7.95
CA GLY A 71 15.23 -12.37 -9.29
C GLY A 71 15.70 -13.73 -9.80
N LEU A 72 15.41 -14.80 -9.06
CA LEU A 72 15.66 -16.19 -9.47
C LEU A 72 14.37 -16.83 -10.02
N TYR A 73 14.51 -17.93 -10.75
CA TYR A 73 13.49 -18.51 -11.60
C TYR A 73 13.06 -19.90 -11.10
N LEU A 74 11.81 -20.29 -11.41
CA LEU A 74 11.38 -21.68 -11.31
C LEU A 74 12.00 -22.49 -12.44
N LEU A 75 12.66 -23.57 -12.09
CA LEU A 75 13.40 -24.43 -13.01
C LEU A 75 12.94 -25.88 -12.85
N CYS A 76 12.99 -26.63 -13.95
CA CYS A 76 12.57 -28.01 -14.03
C CYS A 76 13.75 -28.84 -14.54
N GLU A 77 14.25 -29.74 -13.69
CA GLU A 77 15.37 -30.61 -14.01
C GLU A 77 14.90 -31.85 -14.79
N ALA A 78 15.85 -32.60 -15.38
CA ALA A 78 15.54 -33.72 -16.28
C ALA A 78 14.78 -34.87 -15.57
N ASP A 79 15.04 -35.06 -14.27
CA ASP A 79 14.36 -36.04 -13.43
C ASP A 79 12.92 -35.62 -13.04
N GLY A 80 12.52 -34.39 -13.37
CA GLY A 80 11.21 -33.82 -13.00
C GLY A 80 11.20 -33.13 -11.64
N SER A 81 12.33 -33.07 -10.94
CA SER A 81 12.47 -32.25 -9.74
C SER A 81 12.45 -30.76 -10.10
N LEU A 82 11.95 -29.95 -9.16
CA LEU A 82 11.90 -28.50 -9.32
C LEU A 82 12.95 -27.84 -8.45
N CYS A 83 13.69 -26.92 -9.06
CA CYS A 83 14.64 -26.11 -8.34
C CYS A 83 14.36 -24.62 -8.56
N TYR A 84 14.97 -23.83 -7.71
CA TYR A 84 14.86 -22.39 -7.71
C TYR A 84 16.24 -21.78 -7.90
N GLY A 85 16.47 -21.10 -9.03
CA GLY A 85 17.83 -20.68 -9.39
C GLY A 85 17.94 -19.87 -10.68
N ARG A 86 19.15 -19.89 -11.27
CA ARG A 86 19.43 -19.23 -12.54
C ARG A 86 19.29 -20.22 -13.71
N PRO A 87 18.59 -19.84 -14.80
CA PRO A 87 18.49 -20.66 -16.00
C PRO A 87 19.88 -21.01 -16.55
N ARG A 88 20.02 -22.23 -17.07
CA ARG A 88 21.27 -22.73 -17.69
C ARG A 88 21.27 -22.56 -19.21
N THR A 89 20.07 -22.53 -19.81
CA THR A 89 19.84 -22.35 -21.24
C THR A 89 18.68 -21.38 -21.45
N SER A 90 18.49 -20.92 -22.70
CA SER A 90 17.36 -20.05 -23.07
C SER A 90 15.99 -20.67 -22.81
N HIS A 91 15.86 -22.00 -22.88
CA HIS A 91 14.58 -22.69 -22.66
C HIS A 91 14.43 -23.24 -21.23
N HIS A 92 15.49 -23.21 -20.41
CA HIS A 92 15.42 -23.71 -19.04
C HIS A 92 14.47 -22.85 -18.18
N GLY A 93 13.46 -23.48 -17.58
CA GLY A 93 12.44 -22.79 -16.80
C GLY A 93 11.35 -22.11 -17.64
N CYS A 94 11.24 -22.43 -18.94
CA CYS A 94 10.13 -22.00 -19.76
C CYS A 94 8.95 -22.97 -19.64
N PHE A 95 7.77 -22.41 -19.35
CA PHE A 95 6.51 -23.14 -19.25
C PHE A 95 5.50 -22.60 -20.26
N LEU A 96 4.73 -23.48 -20.88
CA LEU A 96 3.54 -23.15 -21.63
C LEU A 96 2.35 -23.16 -20.67
N ILE A 97 1.77 -21.99 -20.41
CA ILE A 97 0.49 -21.86 -19.71
C ILE A 97 -0.63 -22.11 -20.71
N ARG A 98 -1.61 -22.96 -20.34
CA ARG A 98 -2.93 -22.99 -21.00
C ARG A 98 -4.00 -22.42 -20.08
N PHE A 99 -4.84 -21.55 -20.63
CA PHE A 99 -5.95 -20.93 -19.91
C PHE A 99 -7.21 -21.79 -20.01
N HIS A 100 -7.74 -22.25 -18.89
CA HIS A 100 -8.96 -23.04 -18.84
C HIS A 100 -10.18 -22.15 -18.59
N ARG A 101 -11.36 -22.58 -19.06
CA ARG A 101 -12.62 -21.83 -18.91
C ARG A 101 -13.03 -21.61 -17.46
N ASN A 102 -12.60 -22.49 -16.55
CA ASN A 102 -12.85 -22.37 -15.11
C ASN A 102 -11.87 -21.40 -14.41
N GLY A 103 -11.04 -20.66 -15.15
CA GLY A 103 -10.07 -19.71 -14.62
C GLY A 103 -8.75 -20.33 -14.15
N GLN A 104 -8.62 -21.66 -14.17
CA GLN A 104 -7.39 -22.34 -13.80
C GLN A 104 -6.37 -22.36 -14.94
N TRP A 105 -5.11 -22.56 -14.57
CA TRP A 105 -3.97 -22.71 -15.47
C TRP A 105 -3.39 -24.11 -15.36
N THR A 106 -2.91 -24.65 -16.48
CA THR A 106 -1.92 -25.74 -16.48
C THR A 106 -0.60 -25.21 -17.01
N LEU A 107 0.52 -25.63 -16.42
CA LEU A 107 1.86 -25.19 -16.81
C LEU A 107 2.65 -26.39 -17.33
N GLN A 108 2.95 -26.42 -18.63
CA GLN A 108 3.73 -27.50 -19.25
C GLN A 108 5.18 -27.05 -19.46
N CYS A 109 6.15 -27.76 -18.90
CA CYS A 109 7.56 -27.52 -19.17
C CYS A 109 7.85 -27.76 -20.66
N ILE A 110 8.40 -26.76 -21.35
CA ILE A 110 8.60 -26.82 -22.80
C ILE A 110 9.61 -27.91 -23.19
N ILE A 111 10.65 -28.11 -22.38
CA ILE A 111 11.72 -29.06 -22.70
C ILE A 111 11.26 -30.51 -22.50
N SER A 112 10.62 -30.81 -21.36
CA SER A 112 10.25 -32.19 -21.01
C SER A 112 8.86 -32.61 -21.50
N GLY A 113 8.01 -31.63 -21.82
CA GLY A 113 6.59 -31.83 -22.12
C GLY A 113 5.76 -32.26 -20.90
N ARG A 114 6.33 -32.22 -19.69
CA ARG A 114 5.67 -32.61 -18.44
C ARG A 114 4.97 -31.41 -17.80
N TYR A 115 3.94 -31.64 -17.00
CA TYR A 115 3.18 -30.58 -16.36
C TYR A 115 3.67 -30.32 -14.94
N LEU A 116 3.55 -29.07 -14.49
CA LEU A 116 3.77 -28.67 -13.10
C LEU A 116 2.63 -29.23 -12.25
N GLU A 117 2.97 -30.01 -11.24
CA GLU A 117 2.02 -30.71 -10.38
C GLU A 117 2.37 -30.54 -8.92
N SER A 118 1.35 -30.64 -8.07
CA SER A 118 1.52 -30.66 -6.61
C SER A 118 0.59 -31.67 -5.98
N ASP A 119 1.09 -32.43 -5.02
CA ASP A 119 0.31 -33.34 -4.17
C ASP A 119 -0.30 -32.65 -2.95
N GLY A 120 -0.09 -31.33 -2.80
CA GLY A 120 -0.55 -30.53 -1.67
C GLY A 120 0.55 -30.19 -0.66
N GLU A 121 1.73 -30.81 -0.75
CA GLU A 121 2.90 -30.47 0.06
C GLU A 121 4.09 -30.14 -0.84
N ASP A 122 4.44 -31.06 -1.72
CA ASP A 122 5.56 -30.97 -2.65
C ASP A 122 5.07 -30.56 -4.05
N VAL A 123 6.04 -30.12 -4.85
CA VAL A 123 5.81 -29.68 -6.23
C VAL A 123 6.86 -30.33 -7.13
N PHE A 124 6.38 -30.95 -8.20
CA PHE A 124 7.20 -31.72 -9.12
C PHE A 124 6.67 -31.57 -10.55
N CYS A 125 7.37 -32.18 -11.52
CA CYS A 125 7.05 -32.08 -12.93
C CYS A 125 7.38 -33.38 -13.66
N THR A 126 6.58 -34.43 -13.43
CA THR A 126 6.83 -35.81 -13.87
C THR A 126 5.82 -36.28 -14.92
N SER A 127 4.54 -35.96 -14.75
CA SER A 127 3.46 -36.46 -15.61
C SER A 127 3.28 -35.68 -16.91
N ARG A 128 2.87 -36.38 -17.98
CA ARG A 128 2.39 -35.81 -19.25
C ARG A 128 0.87 -35.92 -19.41
N VAL A 129 0.20 -36.57 -18.47
CA VAL A 129 -1.26 -36.79 -18.49
C VAL A 129 -1.90 -35.86 -17.48
N LEU A 130 -2.89 -35.09 -17.94
CA LEU A 130 -3.59 -34.12 -17.12
C LEU A 130 -4.45 -34.80 -16.06
N SER A 131 -4.47 -34.19 -14.88
CA SER A 131 -5.28 -34.56 -13.72
C SER A 131 -5.48 -33.32 -12.85
N ALA A 132 -6.27 -33.43 -11.78
CA ALA A 132 -6.50 -32.33 -10.84
C ALA A 132 -5.19 -31.77 -10.23
N TYR A 133 -4.18 -32.62 -10.02
CA TYR A 133 -2.86 -32.24 -9.46
C TYR A 133 -2.11 -31.18 -10.28
N HIS A 134 -2.49 -30.98 -11.54
CA HIS A 134 -1.87 -30.05 -12.49
C HIS A 134 -2.58 -28.69 -12.59
N MET A 135 -3.70 -28.52 -11.89
CA MET A 135 -4.51 -27.32 -11.97
C MET A 135 -4.04 -26.29 -10.95
N TRP A 136 -3.72 -25.10 -11.44
CA TRP A 136 -3.26 -23.97 -10.63
C TRP A 136 -4.20 -22.79 -10.81
N THR A 137 -4.79 -22.30 -9.72
CA THR A 137 -5.62 -21.08 -9.76
C THR A 137 -4.73 -19.85 -9.56
N PRO A 138 -4.63 -18.95 -10.56
CA PRO A 138 -3.90 -17.71 -10.40
C PRO A 138 -4.65 -16.73 -9.48
N ARG A 139 -3.94 -16.18 -8.49
CA ARG A 139 -4.43 -15.08 -7.65
C ARG A 139 -3.59 -13.82 -7.89
N PRO A 140 -4.18 -12.72 -8.37
CA PRO A 140 -3.45 -11.45 -8.52
C PRO A 140 -2.85 -11.00 -7.17
N ALA A 141 -1.57 -10.64 -7.17
CA ALA A 141 -0.82 -10.28 -5.96
C ALA A 141 -0.76 -8.76 -5.71
N LEU A 142 -1.50 -7.98 -6.49
CA LEU A 142 -1.65 -6.54 -6.31
C LEU A 142 -2.38 -6.18 -5.00
N HIS A 143 -2.44 -4.89 -4.71
CA HIS A 143 -3.16 -4.36 -3.55
C HIS A 143 -4.69 -4.51 -3.74
N VAL A 144 -5.45 -4.86 -2.69
CA VAL A 144 -6.91 -5.12 -2.81
C VAL A 144 -7.73 -3.91 -3.29
N HIS A 145 -7.27 -2.68 -3.02
CA HIS A 145 -7.92 -1.49 -3.55
C HIS A 145 -7.49 -1.28 -5.00
N VAL A 146 -8.40 -1.58 -5.92
CA VAL A 146 -8.19 -1.69 -7.36
C VAL A 146 -9.11 -0.76 -8.15
N ILE A 147 -8.80 -0.62 -9.44
CA ILE A 147 -9.66 -0.05 -10.47
C ILE A 147 -9.73 -1.03 -11.65
N LEU A 148 -10.84 -1.01 -12.38
CA LEU A 148 -11.08 -1.85 -13.55
C LEU A 148 -11.13 -0.96 -14.78
N PHE A 149 -10.17 -1.14 -15.70
CA PHE A 149 -10.14 -0.43 -16.97
C PHE A 149 -10.61 -1.33 -18.10
N SER A 150 -11.57 -0.90 -18.93
CA SER A 150 -11.99 -1.61 -20.14
C SER A 150 -11.16 -1.12 -21.33
N PRO A 151 -10.28 -1.95 -21.91
CA PRO A 151 -9.46 -1.55 -23.06
C PRO A 151 -10.27 -1.29 -24.32
N LEU A 152 -11.41 -1.97 -24.47
CA LEU A 152 -12.29 -1.81 -25.62
C LEU A 152 -13.05 -0.48 -25.59
N ASN A 153 -13.54 -0.09 -24.41
CA ASN A 153 -14.35 1.13 -24.24
C ASN A 153 -13.53 2.35 -23.82
N HIS A 154 -12.23 2.18 -23.56
CA HIS A 154 -11.33 3.23 -23.08
C HIS A 154 -11.83 3.95 -21.80
N CYS A 155 -12.60 3.25 -20.97
CA CYS A 155 -13.22 3.77 -19.75
C CYS A 155 -12.96 2.88 -18.54
N TYR A 156 -13.10 3.48 -17.35
CA TYR A 156 -13.02 2.83 -16.06
C TYR A 156 -14.42 2.48 -15.53
N ALA A 157 -14.49 1.38 -14.79
CA ALA A 157 -15.65 1.07 -13.99
C ALA A 157 -15.83 2.10 -12.87
N ARG A 158 -17.08 2.51 -12.64
CA ARG A 158 -17.48 3.48 -11.63
C ARG A 158 -18.81 3.05 -11.02
N ALA A 159 -18.84 2.96 -9.70
CA ALA A 159 -20.06 2.73 -8.95
C ALA A 159 -20.97 3.97 -8.99
N ASP A 160 -22.26 3.76 -9.10
CA ASP A 160 -23.29 4.77 -8.91
C ASP A 160 -24.12 4.39 -7.68
N PRO A 161 -23.85 5.01 -6.51
CA PRO A 161 -24.59 4.72 -5.30
C PRO A 161 -26.06 5.14 -5.39
N THR A 162 -26.39 6.12 -6.23
CA THR A 162 -27.74 6.66 -6.36
C THR A 162 -28.64 5.72 -7.14
N MET A 163 -28.11 5.10 -8.19
CA MET A 163 -28.82 4.09 -8.98
C MET A 163 -28.59 2.66 -8.45
N GLY A 164 -27.61 2.46 -7.57
CA GLY A 164 -27.23 1.14 -7.05
C GLY A 164 -26.65 0.24 -8.14
N ARG A 165 -25.87 0.79 -9.08
CA ARG A 165 -25.33 0.07 -10.25
C ARG A 165 -23.85 0.41 -10.49
N VAL A 166 -23.20 -0.31 -11.40
CA VAL A 166 -21.84 -0.01 -11.85
C VAL A 166 -21.85 0.26 -13.35
N TRP A 167 -21.20 1.33 -13.78
CA TRP A 167 -21.08 1.74 -15.18
C TRP A 167 -19.61 1.72 -15.58
N VAL A 168 -19.31 1.52 -16.87
CA VAL A 168 -17.96 1.58 -17.42
C VAL A 168 -17.84 2.81 -18.33
N ASP A 169 -18.02 3.98 -17.72
CA ASP A 169 -18.17 5.27 -18.40
C ASP A 169 -17.20 6.36 -17.92
N ALA A 170 -16.36 6.05 -16.94
CA ALA A 170 -15.47 7.05 -16.35
C ALA A 170 -14.18 7.16 -17.16
N PRO A 171 -13.86 8.30 -17.79
CA PRO A 171 -12.63 8.43 -18.58
C PRO A 171 -11.37 8.45 -17.68
N ILE A 172 -11.50 8.88 -16.42
CA ILE A 172 -10.38 9.06 -15.49
C ILE A 172 -10.77 8.56 -14.09
N PRO A 173 -9.95 7.71 -13.43
CA PRO A 173 -10.29 7.10 -12.14
C PRO A 173 -9.93 8.00 -10.95
N CYS A 174 -10.33 9.28 -11.01
CA CYS A 174 -9.99 10.29 -9.99
C CYS A 174 -11.00 10.39 -8.84
N LEU A 175 -12.20 9.85 -9.03
CA LEU A 175 -13.28 9.86 -8.06
C LEU A 175 -13.23 8.60 -7.17
N GLU A 176 -13.83 8.67 -5.98
CA GLU A 176 -13.84 7.54 -5.04
C GLU A 176 -14.69 6.37 -5.56
N GLU A 177 -15.71 6.66 -6.35
CA GLU A 177 -16.61 5.70 -6.99
C GLU A 177 -15.93 4.80 -8.02
N CYS A 178 -14.76 5.20 -8.53
CA CYS A 178 -13.97 4.37 -9.44
C CYS A 178 -13.17 3.29 -8.70
N GLY A 179 -13.00 3.43 -7.37
CA GLY A 179 -12.24 2.51 -6.54
C GLY A 179 -13.09 1.34 -6.04
N PHE A 180 -12.53 0.13 -6.15
CA PHE A 180 -13.14 -1.11 -5.65
C PHE A 180 -12.19 -1.85 -4.72
N LEU A 181 -12.72 -2.52 -3.71
CA LEU A 181 -12.03 -3.49 -2.89
C LEU A 181 -12.29 -4.89 -3.43
N LEU A 182 -11.22 -5.56 -3.84
CA LEU A 182 -11.24 -6.92 -4.33
C LEU A 182 -11.01 -7.90 -3.18
N HIS A 183 -12.11 -8.50 -2.70
CA HIS A 183 -12.06 -9.55 -1.68
C HIS A 183 -11.88 -10.91 -2.33
N PHE A 184 -11.11 -11.78 -1.69
CA PHE A 184 -10.94 -13.17 -2.11
C PHE A 184 -11.34 -14.08 -0.96
N GLN A 185 -12.39 -14.86 -1.15
CA GLN A 185 -13.00 -15.73 -0.14
C GLN A 185 -13.43 -17.03 -0.82
N ASP A 186 -13.03 -18.17 -0.26
CA ASP A 186 -13.42 -19.51 -0.74
C ASP A 186 -13.23 -19.76 -2.25
N GLY A 187 -12.16 -19.21 -2.83
CA GLY A 187 -11.85 -19.36 -4.25
C GLY A 187 -12.59 -18.38 -5.18
N CYS A 188 -13.48 -17.56 -4.64
CA CYS A 188 -14.25 -16.55 -5.36
C CYS A 188 -13.82 -15.14 -5.01
N TYR A 189 -14.18 -14.20 -5.88
CA TYR A 189 -13.92 -12.78 -5.73
C TYR A 189 -15.21 -12.00 -5.53
N HIS A 190 -15.16 -11.03 -4.61
CA HIS A 190 -16.26 -10.07 -4.42
C HIS A 190 -15.74 -8.66 -4.68
N LEU A 191 -16.50 -7.88 -5.46
CA LEU A 191 -16.20 -6.49 -5.75
C LEU A 191 -16.99 -5.58 -4.82
N GLU A 192 -16.33 -5.03 -3.82
CA GLU A 192 -16.90 -4.04 -2.90
C GLU A 192 -16.58 -2.63 -3.40
N THR A 193 -17.56 -1.73 -3.40
CA THR A 193 -17.42 -0.32 -3.79
C THR A 193 -16.87 0.52 -2.62
N SER A 194 -16.47 1.77 -2.91
CA SER A 194 -16.09 2.70 -1.85
C SER A 194 -17.20 3.05 -0.84
N ALA A 195 -18.46 2.76 -1.19
CA ALA A 195 -19.62 2.91 -0.30
C ALA A 195 -19.94 1.65 0.50
N HIS A 196 -19.05 0.64 0.50
CA HIS A 196 -19.22 -0.63 1.22
C HIS A 196 -20.45 -1.43 0.78
N THR A 197 -20.69 -1.43 -0.52
CA THR A 197 -21.70 -2.28 -1.19
C THR A 197 -21.03 -3.17 -2.22
N PHE A 198 -21.61 -4.33 -2.51
CA PHE A 198 -21.05 -5.37 -3.36
C PHE A 198 -21.80 -5.45 -4.69
N LEU A 199 -21.08 -5.62 -5.79
CA LEU A 199 -21.69 -5.93 -7.08
C LEU A 199 -22.27 -7.35 -7.06
N SER A 200 -23.52 -7.49 -7.48
CA SER A 200 -24.20 -8.78 -7.62
C SER A 200 -24.35 -9.21 -9.08
N HIS A 201 -24.67 -10.49 -9.29
CA HIS A 201 -25.03 -11.10 -10.58
C HIS A 201 -26.28 -10.50 -11.22
N LEU A 202 -27.08 -9.74 -10.45
CA LEU A 202 -28.32 -9.09 -10.89
C LEU A 202 -28.10 -7.61 -11.24
N ASP A 203 -26.85 -7.22 -11.51
CA ASP A 203 -26.42 -5.87 -11.91
C ASP A 203 -26.76 -4.78 -10.89
N ARG A 204 -26.89 -5.18 -9.62
CA ARG A 204 -27.23 -4.31 -8.50
C ARG A 204 -26.16 -4.33 -7.42
N LEU A 205 -26.03 -3.21 -6.72
CA LEU A 205 -25.23 -3.07 -5.51
C LEU A 205 -26.03 -3.54 -4.29
N VAL A 206 -25.47 -4.47 -3.53
CA VAL A 206 -26.07 -5.04 -2.31
C VAL A 206 -25.19 -4.80 -1.08
N SER A 207 -25.75 -4.80 0.13
CA SER A 207 -25.01 -4.38 1.33
C SER A 207 -24.13 -5.48 1.95
N GLN A 208 -24.29 -6.74 1.56
CA GLN A 208 -23.60 -7.88 2.16
C GLN A 208 -23.10 -8.85 1.09
N PRO A 209 -21.94 -9.50 1.31
CA PRO A 209 -21.47 -10.54 0.42
C PRO A 209 -22.36 -11.78 0.55
N SER A 210 -22.63 -12.41 -0.59
CA SER A 210 -23.39 -13.65 -0.72
C SER A 210 -22.94 -14.41 -1.97
N THR A 211 -23.52 -15.58 -2.23
CA THR A 211 -23.30 -16.34 -3.47
C THR A 211 -23.62 -15.52 -4.72
N GLN A 212 -24.59 -14.60 -4.65
CA GLN A 212 -24.94 -13.69 -5.76
C GLN A 212 -23.90 -12.61 -6.03
N THR A 213 -22.89 -12.46 -5.17
CA THR A 213 -21.80 -11.47 -5.32
C THR A 213 -20.45 -12.13 -5.55
N ALA A 214 -20.43 -13.46 -5.61
CA ALA A 214 -19.23 -14.26 -5.76
C ALA A 214 -18.94 -14.44 -7.25
N PHE A 215 -17.75 -14.06 -7.70
CA PHE A 215 -17.32 -14.20 -9.07
C PHE A 215 -16.07 -15.08 -9.15
N HIS A 216 -16.03 -15.97 -10.13
CA HIS A 216 -14.79 -16.61 -10.54
C HIS A 216 -14.00 -15.64 -11.43
N MET A 217 -12.70 -15.54 -11.20
CA MET A 217 -11.84 -14.65 -11.99
C MET A 217 -10.93 -15.46 -12.90
N GLN A 218 -11.02 -15.20 -14.20
CA GLN A 218 -9.99 -15.63 -15.14
C GLN A 218 -8.89 -14.58 -15.17
N VAL A 219 -7.65 -15.00 -14.97
CA VAL A 219 -6.48 -14.13 -15.05
C VAL A 219 -5.68 -14.49 -16.28
N ARG A 220 -5.23 -13.48 -17.02
CA ARG A 220 -4.27 -13.59 -18.11
C ARG A 220 -3.05 -12.70 -17.84
N PRO A 221 -1.88 -13.02 -18.41
CA PRO A 221 -0.73 -12.14 -18.33
C PRO A 221 -1.04 -10.74 -18.86
N GLY A 222 -0.35 -9.71 -18.32
CA GLY A 222 -0.62 -8.31 -18.63
C GLY A 222 -1.69 -7.65 -17.76
N GLY A 223 -2.22 -8.36 -16.75
CA GLY A 223 -3.19 -7.81 -15.79
C GLY A 223 -4.63 -7.89 -16.29
N PHE A 224 -4.85 -8.63 -17.38
CA PHE A 224 -6.17 -8.88 -17.93
C PHE A 224 -6.94 -9.84 -17.03
N VAL A 225 -8.16 -9.44 -16.67
CA VAL A 225 -9.09 -10.22 -15.87
C VAL A 225 -10.46 -10.23 -16.51
N ALA A 226 -11.16 -11.36 -16.39
CA ALA A 226 -12.58 -11.48 -16.68
C ALA A 226 -13.25 -12.11 -15.46
N LEU A 227 -14.46 -11.65 -15.14
CA LEU A 227 -15.23 -12.10 -13.97
C LEU A 227 -16.47 -12.86 -14.46
N SER A 228 -16.69 -14.05 -13.93
CA SER A 228 -17.80 -14.93 -14.31
C SER A 228 -18.58 -15.43 -13.11
N ASP A 229 -19.83 -15.82 -13.32
CA ASP A 229 -20.68 -16.46 -12.30
C ASP A 229 -20.33 -17.95 -12.05
N GLY A 230 -19.55 -18.58 -12.95
CA GLY A 230 -19.23 -20.02 -12.91
C GLY A 230 -20.25 -20.91 -13.63
N GLU A 231 -21.40 -20.36 -14.01
CA GLU A 231 -22.48 -21.03 -14.76
C GLU A 231 -22.44 -20.69 -16.28
N GLY A 232 -21.54 -19.78 -16.67
CA GLY A 232 -21.27 -19.42 -18.06
C GLY A 232 -21.52 -17.94 -18.36
N GLY A 233 -22.09 -17.19 -17.42
CA GLY A 233 -22.20 -15.75 -17.48
C GLY A 233 -20.88 -15.04 -17.22
N MET A 234 -20.61 -13.99 -17.98
CA MET A 234 -19.45 -13.11 -17.87
C MET A 234 -19.91 -11.69 -17.57
N LEU A 235 -19.19 -10.96 -16.72
CA LEU A 235 -19.37 -9.52 -16.53
C LEU A 235 -18.70 -8.76 -17.67
N TYR A 236 -19.48 -7.91 -18.33
CA TYR A 236 -18.97 -6.98 -19.34
C TYR A 236 -19.89 -5.76 -19.47
N PRO A 237 -19.43 -4.65 -20.08
CA PRO A 237 -20.24 -3.46 -20.28
C PRO A 237 -21.31 -3.71 -21.36
N GLN A 238 -22.57 -3.40 -21.05
CA GLN A 238 -23.71 -3.62 -21.94
C GLN A 238 -24.54 -2.36 -22.18
N GLY A 239 -25.07 -2.25 -23.40
CA GLY A 239 -25.93 -1.15 -23.83
C GLY A 239 -25.20 0.18 -24.01
N THR A 240 -25.93 1.21 -24.43
CA THR A 240 -25.37 2.53 -24.78
C THR A 240 -24.74 3.29 -23.62
N ARG A 241 -25.11 2.95 -22.39
CA ARG A 241 -24.55 3.53 -21.16
C ARG A 241 -23.46 2.67 -20.52
N LEU A 242 -23.07 1.57 -21.16
CA LEU A 242 -22.01 0.68 -20.67
C LEU A 242 -22.28 0.19 -19.24
N LEU A 243 -23.48 -0.30 -18.98
CA LEU A 243 -23.84 -0.93 -17.70
C LEU A 243 -22.98 -2.16 -17.50
N LEU A 244 -22.27 -2.27 -16.38
CA LEU A 244 -21.55 -3.50 -16.06
C LEU A 244 -22.55 -4.56 -15.60
N SER A 245 -22.81 -5.55 -16.44
CA SER A 245 -23.81 -6.57 -16.19
C SER A 245 -23.37 -7.97 -16.64
N LEU A 246 -24.01 -8.98 -16.04
CA LEU A 246 -23.76 -10.37 -16.38
C LEU A 246 -24.46 -10.73 -17.69
N GLY A 247 -23.76 -11.39 -18.61
CA GLY A 247 -24.32 -11.85 -19.88
C GLY A 247 -23.59 -13.08 -20.42
N SER A 248 -24.19 -13.78 -21.38
CA SER A 248 -23.73 -15.10 -21.83
C SER A 248 -22.77 -15.08 -23.03
N SER A 249 -22.63 -13.96 -23.72
CA SER A 249 -21.86 -13.88 -24.96
C SER A 249 -21.22 -12.51 -25.17
N PRO A 250 -20.14 -12.18 -24.44
CA PRO A 250 -19.34 -11.02 -24.77
C PRO A 250 -18.72 -11.19 -26.16
N HIS A 251 -18.65 -10.10 -26.94
CA HIS A 251 -18.07 -10.11 -28.28
C HIS A 251 -16.80 -9.28 -28.31
N GLY A 252 -15.82 -9.68 -29.13
CA GLY A 252 -14.61 -8.86 -29.35
C GLY A 252 -13.78 -8.56 -28.11
N GLY A 253 -13.91 -9.35 -27.03
CA GLY A 253 -13.15 -9.17 -25.80
C GLY A 253 -13.75 -8.16 -24.81
N GLU A 254 -15.04 -7.83 -24.93
CA GLU A 254 -15.80 -6.97 -24.00
C GLU A 254 -15.65 -7.35 -22.52
N GLU A 255 -15.44 -8.63 -22.21
CA GLU A 255 -15.27 -9.17 -20.86
C GLU A 255 -13.93 -8.86 -20.21
N TRP A 256 -12.94 -8.43 -20.99
CA TRP A 256 -11.59 -8.22 -20.49
C TRP A 256 -11.41 -6.83 -19.89
N PHE A 257 -11.01 -6.81 -18.62
CA PHE A 257 -10.59 -5.62 -17.90
C PHE A 257 -9.11 -5.70 -17.57
N ILE A 258 -8.41 -4.57 -17.58
CA ILE A 258 -7.09 -4.46 -16.98
C ILE A 258 -7.29 -4.08 -15.52
N LEU A 259 -6.91 -4.99 -14.62
CA LEU A 259 -6.95 -4.78 -13.18
C LEU A 259 -5.71 -3.98 -12.75
N GLN A 260 -5.92 -2.84 -12.12
CA GLN A 260 -4.83 -1.96 -11.68
C GLN A 260 -4.99 -1.61 -10.21
N ARG A 261 -3.87 -1.35 -9.52
CA ARG A 261 -3.91 -0.75 -8.19
C ARG A 261 -4.56 0.64 -8.30
N CYS A 262 -5.52 0.93 -7.42
CA CYS A 262 -6.17 2.23 -7.41
C CYS A 262 -5.12 3.33 -7.13
N PRO A 263 -4.91 4.28 -8.05
CA PRO A 263 -3.93 5.34 -7.86
C PRO A 263 -4.40 6.33 -6.79
N THR A 264 -3.47 7.02 -6.16
CA THR A 264 -3.81 8.05 -5.16
C THR A 264 -4.03 9.37 -5.86
N TRP A 265 -5.22 9.96 -5.72
CA TRP A 265 -5.52 11.31 -6.19
C TRP A 265 -5.61 12.28 -5.03
N VAL A 266 -5.11 13.49 -5.24
CA VAL A 266 -5.10 14.55 -4.23
C VAL A 266 -5.58 15.85 -4.82
N SER A 267 -6.11 16.70 -3.95
CA SER A 267 -6.29 18.12 -4.18
C SER A 267 -5.27 18.89 -3.36
N LEU A 268 -4.75 19.98 -3.93
CA LEU A 268 -3.80 20.88 -3.28
C LEU A 268 -4.47 22.22 -3.07
N ARG A 269 -4.56 22.66 -1.81
CA ARG A 269 -5.23 23.90 -1.43
C ARG A 269 -4.22 24.91 -0.90
N SER A 270 -4.18 26.06 -1.56
CA SER A 270 -3.30 27.18 -1.23
C SER A 270 -3.74 27.93 0.04
N LYS A 271 -2.90 28.86 0.50
CA LYS A 271 -3.20 29.74 1.64
C LYS A 271 -4.46 30.60 1.42
N SER A 272 -4.74 31.00 0.18
CA SER A 272 -5.95 31.76 -0.18
C SER A 272 -7.22 30.90 -0.19
N ARG A 273 -7.16 29.66 0.32
CA ARG A 273 -8.26 28.70 0.40
C ARG A 273 -8.78 28.20 -0.94
N LYS A 274 -8.14 28.57 -2.03
CA LYS A 274 -8.40 28.06 -3.37
C LYS A 274 -7.57 26.81 -3.68
N PHE A 275 -8.18 25.87 -4.38
CA PHE A 275 -7.53 24.68 -4.93
C PHE A 275 -6.71 25.04 -6.17
N LEU A 276 -5.58 24.36 -6.32
CA LEU A 276 -4.82 24.38 -7.56
C LEU A 276 -5.62 23.64 -8.62
N SER A 277 -5.76 24.25 -9.79
CA SER A 277 -6.47 23.67 -10.92
C SER A 277 -5.71 23.95 -12.21
N VAL A 278 -5.83 23.02 -13.16
CA VAL A 278 -5.46 23.28 -14.54
C VAL A 278 -6.55 24.14 -15.19
N VAL A 279 -6.15 25.23 -15.82
CA VAL A 279 -6.99 26.17 -16.57
C VAL A 279 -6.37 26.41 -17.94
N TYR A 280 -7.20 26.74 -18.93
CA TYR A 280 -6.74 26.96 -20.31
C TYR A 280 -5.84 25.81 -20.82
N ASP A 281 -6.23 24.58 -20.49
CA ASP A 281 -5.60 23.30 -20.83
C ASP A 281 -4.21 23.01 -20.28
N VAL A 282 -3.40 24.03 -19.97
CA VAL A 282 -1.99 23.86 -19.55
C VAL A 282 -1.58 24.73 -18.37
N GLU A 283 -2.25 25.84 -18.09
CA GLU A 283 -1.85 26.72 -16.99
C GLU A 283 -2.31 26.17 -15.64
N VAL A 284 -1.49 26.28 -14.60
CA VAL A 284 -1.88 25.86 -13.25
C VAL A 284 -2.05 27.09 -12.37
N CYS A 285 -3.22 27.26 -11.77
CA CYS A 285 -3.52 28.41 -10.93
C CYS A 285 -4.37 28.05 -9.70
N ALA A 286 -4.37 28.93 -8.70
CA ALA A 286 -5.28 28.82 -7.56
C ALA A 286 -6.67 29.36 -7.95
N ALA A 287 -7.49 28.51 -8.57
CA ALA A 287 -8.71 28.93 -9.28
C ALA A 287 -9.93 29.10 -8.38
N SER A 288 -10.34 28.02 -7.69
CA SER A 288 -11.66 27.90 -7.05
C SER A 288 -11.58 27.36 -5.62
N GLU A 289 -12.54 27.68 -4.77
CA GLU A 289 -12.70 27.04 -3.46
C GLU A 289 -13.38 25.66 -3.53
N HIS A 290 -13.93 25.30 -4.68
CA HIS A 290 -14.55 24.00 -4.92
C HIS A 290 -13.60 23.07 -5.68
N VAL A 291 -13.68 21.78 -5.37
CA VAL A 291 -12.94 20.74 -6.07
C VAL A 291 -13.64 20.44 -7.39
N SER A 292 -12.90 20.50 -8.49
CA SER A 292 -13.28 20.01 -9.81
C SER A 292 -12.31 18.90 -10.27
N PRO A 293 -12.64 18.11 -11.31
CA PRO A 293 -11.70 17.13 -11.86
C PRO A 293 -10.33 17.74 -12.24
N MET A 294 -10.32 18.97 -12.76
CA MET A 294 -9.08 19.70 -13.10
C MET A 294 -8.28 20.18 -11.89
N SER A 295 -8.83 20.08 -10.68
CA SER A 295 -8.14 20.35 -9.41
C SER A 295 -7.60 19.09 -8.72
N LEU A 296 -7.79 17.93 -9.35
CA LEU A 296 -7.30 16.65 -8.87
C LEU A 296 -6.02 16.28 -9.61
N PHE A 297 -5.04 15.83 -8.84
CA PHE A 297 -3.75 15.38 -9.34
C PHE A 297 -3.45 13.98 -8.83
N GLN A 298 -3.06 13.08 -9.72
CA GLN A 298 -2.49 11.79 -9.35
C GLN A 298 -1.17 12.05 -8.64
N PHE A 299 -1.07 11.53 -7.42
CA PHE A 299 0.05 11.74 -6.52
C PHE A 299 1.03 10.57 -6.62
N GLU A 300 2.12 10.76 -7.35
CA GLU A 300 3.12 9.73 -7.64
C GLU A 300 4.43 10.01 -6.89
N CYS A 301 4.64 9.32 -5.78
CA CYS A 301 5.94 9.31 -5.09
C CYS A 301 6.74 8.06 -5.47
N ASP A 302 8.04 8.26 -5.64
CA ASP A 302 9.00 7.16 -5.63
C ASP A 302 9.26 6.72 -4.18
N ASN A 303 9.45 5.42 -3.97
CA ASN A 303 9.80 4.87 -2.67
C ASN A 303 11.30 5.01 -2.37
N GLU A 304 12.13 5.11 -3.42
CA GLU A 304 13.59 5.18 -3.30
C GLU A 304 14.11 6.63 -3.25
N THR A 305 13.38 7.57 -3.86
CA THR A 305 13.71 9.00 -3.88
C THR A 305 12.56 9.83 -3.31
N PRO A 306 12.84 10.92 -2.56
CA PRO A 306 11.81 11.84 -2.06
C PRO A 306 11.26 12.77 -3.16
N THR A 307 11.12 12.24 -4.38
CA THR A 307 10.62 12.95 -5.55
C THR A 307 9.14 12.62 -5.77
N LEU A 308 8.37 13.65 -6.05
CA LEU A 308 6.95 13.61 -6.33
C LEU A 308 6.74 14.10 -7.76
N GLN A 309 5.94 13.36 -8.51
CA GLN A 309 5.32 13.81 -9.75
C GLN A 309 3.82 13.99 -9.51
N LEU A 310 3.25 15.02 -10.12
CA LEU A 310 1.82 15.29 -10.09
C LEU A 310 1.29 15.19 -11.52
N ARG A 311 0.40 14.23 -11.76
CA ARG A 311 -0.28 14.07 -13.07
C ARG A 311 -1.67 14.67 -12.99
N SER A 312 -2.02 15.56 -13.91
CA SER A 312 -3.36 16.15 -13.98
C SER A 312 -4.37 15.25 -14.70
N ALA A 313 -5.64 15.63 -14.59
CA ALA A 313 -6.75 14.98 -15.29
C ALA A 313 -6.64 15.04 -16.83
N ASN A 314 -5.91 16.00 -17.41
CA ASN A 314 -5.61 16.03 -18.84
C ASN A 314 -4.53 15.00 -19.27
N GLY A 315 -3.99 14.20 -18.33
CA GLY A 315 -3.01 13.15 -18.63
C GLY A 315 -1.55 13.61 -18.59
N CYS A 316 -1.31 14.93 -18.56
CA CYS A 316 0.02 15.53 -18.50
C CYS A 316 0.55 15.62 -17.06
N TYR A 317 1.85 15.86 -16.94
CA TYR A 317 2.52 16.10 -15.66
C TYR A 317 2.71 17.60 -15.42
N LEU A 318 2.69 18.01 -14.15
CA LEU A 318 3.12 19.34 -13.79
C LEU A 318 4.62 19.44 -14.05
N ALA A 319 5.03 20.42 -14.84
CA ALA A 319 6.42 20.65 -15.22
C ALA A 319 6.83 22.10 -14.96
N GLN A 320 8.03 22.27 -14.42
CA GLN A 320 8.63 23.59 -14.28
C GLN A 320 9.18 24.07 -15.64
N ARG A 321 8.59 25.11 -16.21
CA ARG A 321 8.96 25.68 -17.52
C ARG A 321 9.85 26.92 -17.38
N ARG A 322 10.17 27.53 -18.53
CA ARG A 322 10.91 28.80 -18.62
C ARG A 322 10.15 29.90 -17.86
N HIS A 323 10.87 30.94 -17.45
CA HIS A 323 10.33 32.03 -16.63
C HIS A 323 9.72 31.61 -15.28
N ARG A 324 10.08 30.40 -14.79
CA ARG A 324 9.64 29.86 -13.49
C ARG A 324 8.15 29.48 -13.45
N ALA A 325 7.46 29.44 -14.58
CA ALA A 325 6.08 28.95 -14.64
C ALA A 325 6.00 27.45 -14.36
N VAL A 326 4.90 26.99 -13.77
CA VAL A 326 4.58 25.56 -13.66
C VAL A 326 3.33 25.28 -14.48
N MET A 327 3.45 24.39 -15.45
CA MET A 327 2.43 24.09 -16.44
C MET A 327 2.10 22.60 -16.41
N ALA A 328 0.89 22.23 -16.86
CA ALA A 328 0.39 20.86 -16.95
C ALA A 328 0.55 20.31 -18.38
N ASP A 329 1.77 20.34 -18.90
CA ASP A 329 2.17 19.91 -20.25
C ASP A 329 3.40 18.97 -20.23
N GLY A 330 3.76 18.47 -19.04
CA GLY A 330 4.95 17.65 -18.82
C GLY A 330 4.78 16.20 -19.25
N HIS A 331 5.89 15.59 -19.67
CA HIS A 331 5.98 14.16 -19.96
C HIS A 331 6.61 13.40 -18.77
N PRO A 332 6.26 12.12 -18.56
CA PRO A 332 6.65 11.39 -17.35
C PRO A 332 8.16 11.22 -17.13
N MET A 333 8.97 11.28 -18.21
CA MET A 333 10.43 11.13 -18.15
C MET A 333 11.17 12.47 -18.10
N GLU A 334 10.46 13.61 -18.15
CA GLU A 334 11.08 14.94 -18.09
C GLU A 334 11.56 15.26 -16.67
N CYS A 335 12.81 15.71 -16.55
CA CYS A 335 13.40 16.09 -15.26
C CYS A 335 12.61 17.21 -14.57
N GLU A 336 12.03 18.12 -15.35
CA GLU A 336 11.23 19.27 -14.92
C GLU A 336 9.94 18.90 -14.20
N THR A 337 9.51 17.63 -14.28
CA THR A 337 8.30 17.12 -13.63
C THR A 337 8.54 16.56 -12.23
N PHE A 338 9.80 16.39 -11.83
CA PHE A 338 10.17 15.83 -10.54
C PHE A 338 10.35 16.93 -9.50
N PHE A 339 9.47 16.97 -8.50
CA PHE A 339 9.55 17.91 -7.39
C PHE A 339 10.04 17.20 -6.13
N ARG A 340 10.96 17.79 -5.38
CA ARG A 340 11.28 17.33 -4.03
C ARG A 340 10.18 17.80 -3.07
N MET A 341 9.56 16.85 -2.39
CA MET A 341 8.48 17.13 -1.44
C MET A 341 9.02 17.27 -0.01
N HIS A 342 8.61 18.32 0.69
CA HIS A 342 8.85 18.49 2.12
C HIS A 342 7.52 18.50 2.87
N TRP A 343 7.39 17.63 3.88
CA TRP A 343 6.18 17.52 4.68
C TRP A 343 6.22 18.46 5.89
N ASN A 344 5.17 19.27 6.07
CA ASN A 344 4.97 20.12 7.23
C ASN A 344 3.56 19.97 7.81
N CYS A 345 3.37 18.94 8.65
CA CYS A 345 2.18 18.77 9.52
C CYS A 345 0.82 18.99 8.82
N GLY A 346 0.56 18.28 7.71
CA GLY A 346 -0.69 18.39 6.93
C GLY A 346 -0.60 19.37 5.75
N LYS A 347 0.54 20.02 5.60
CA LYS A 347 0.89 20.78 4.40
C LYS A 347 2.13 20.20 3.75
N ILE A 348 2.28 20.48 2.47
CA ILE A 348 3.45 20.14 1.68
C ILE A 348 4.07 21.39 1.10
N LEU A 349 5.39 21.38 0.98
CA LEU A 349 6.17 22.31 0.18
C LEU A 349 6.76 21.50 -0.98
N LEU A 350 6.69 22.06 -2.19
CA LEU A 350 7.24 21.43 -3.38
C LEU A 350 8.41 22.25 -3.89
N GLN A 351 9.56 21.60 -4.05
CA GLN A 351 10.78 22.21 -4.56
C GLN A 351 11.07 21.66 -5.95
N SER A 352 11.13 22.54 -6.94
CA SER A 352 11.47 22.21 -8.32
C SER A 352 12.95 21.81 -8.48
N PRO A 353 13.34 21.17 -9.60
CA PRO A 353 14.72 20.75 -9.85
C PRO A 353 15.74 21.89 -9.79
N ASN A 354 15.32 23.11 -10.10
CA ASN A 354 16.17 24.31 -10.03
C ASN A 354 16.44 24.81 -8.58
N GLY A 355 15.93 24.09 -7.57
CA GLY A 355 16.09 24.40 -6.16
C GLY A 355 15.07 25.40 -5.59
N ARG A 356 14.14 25.93 -6.39
CA ARG A 356 13.12 26.89 -5.95
C ARG A 356 11.82 26.20 -5.54
N PHE A 357 11.16 26.77 -4.55
CA PHE A 357 9.86 26.36 -4.06
C PHE A 357 8.72 26.90 -4.92
N LEU A 358 7.70 26.07 -5.07
CA LEU A 358 6.46 26.39 -5.75
C LEU A 358 5.62 27.32 -4.86
N CYS A 359 5.11 28.39 -5.46
CA CYS A 359 4.31 29.42 -4.81
C CYS A 359 3.20 29.89 -5.73
N ILE A 360 2.15 30.47 -5.16
CA ILE A 360 1.13 31.18 -5.93
C ILE A 360 1.55 32.64 -6.08
N ALA A 361 1.77 33.06 -7.32
CA ALA A 361 2.10 34.44 -7.66
C ALA A 361 0.87 35.36 -7.45
N ALA A 362 1.10 36.67 -7.47
CA ALA A 362 0.04 37.67 -7.24
C ALA A 362 -1.10 37.58 -8.26
N ASN A 363 -0.81 37.12 -9.48
CA ASN A 363 -1.80 36.85 -10.54
C ASN A 363 -2.54 35.51 -10.37
N GLY A 364 -2.25 34.73 -9.33
CA GLY A 364 -2.88 33.44 -9.05
C GLY A 364 -2.22 32.23 -9.71
N LEU A 365 -1.22 32.42 -10.59
CA LEU A 365 -0.51 31.33 -11.27
C LEU A 365 0.47 30.61 -10.34
N LEU A 366 0.69 29.32 -10.59
CA LEU A 366 1.68 28.50 -9.91
C LEU A 366 3.07 28.74 -10.52
N MET A 367 4.01 29.17 -9.68
CA MET A 367 5.37 29.53 -10.10
C MET A 367 6.41 28.90 -9.18
N ALA A 368 7.53 28.46 -9.72
CA ALA A 368 8.71 28.01 -8.97
C ALA A 368 9.67 29.17 -8.71
N SER A 369 9.28 30.14 -7.87
CA SER A 369 9.99 31.42 -7.75
C SER A 369 10.77 31.60 -6.45
N ALA A 370 10.28 31.03 -5.35
CA ALA A 370 10.79 31.27 -4.00
C ALA A 370 12.08 30.47 -3.71
N THR A 371 13.10 31.11 -3.14
CA THR A 371 14.34 30.43 -2.69
C THR A 371 14.24 29.93 -1.26
N ILE A 372 13.42 30.59 -0.45
CA ILE A 372 13.15 30.26 0.95
C ILE A 372 11.64 30.04 1.08
N PRO A 373 11.18 28.91 1.65
CA PRO A 373 9.76 28.62 1.78
C PRO A 373 9.12 29.54 2.83
N GLY A 374 7.95 30.07 2.50
CA GLY A 374 7.10 30.84 3.39
C GLY A 374 5.64 30.35 3.35
N PRO A 375 4.70 31.14 3.91
CA PRO A 375 3.29 30.73 3.99
C PRO A 375 2.59 30.56 2.64
N ASN A 376 3.10 31.15 1.55
CA ASN A 376 2.49 31.08 0.22
C ASN A 376 2.96 29.86 -0.58
N GLU A 377 4.05 29.22 -0.13
CA GLU A 377 4.63 28.01 -0.70
C GLU A 377 4.03 26.74 -0.07
N GLU A 378 3.29 26.88 1.03
CA GLU A 378 2.64 25.77 1.73
C GLU A 378 1.28 25.43 1.11
N PHE A 379 1.14 24.19 0.65
CA PHE A 379 -0.12 23.65 0.14
C PHE A 379 -0.70 22.64 1.11
N GLY A 380 -1.93 22.85 1.55
CA GLY A 380 -2.65 21.83 2.30
C GLY A 380 -3.13 20.74 1.35
N ILE A 381 -2.75 19.49 1.63
CA ILE A 381 -3.06 18.33 0.79
C ILE A 381 -4.33 17.64 1.30
N ARG A 382 -5.16 17.14 0.38
CA ARG A 382 -6.31 16.28 0.72
C ARG A 382 -6.44 15.15 -0.28
N LEU A 383 -6.48 13.92 0.23
CA LEU A 383 -6.83 12.72 -0.55
C LEU A 383 -8.25 12.84 -1.10
N ALA A 384 -8.41 12.59 -2.40
CA ALA A 384 -9.68 12.71 -3.11
C ALA A 384 -10.42 11.37 -3.22
N ASN A 385 -9.74 10.31 -3.67
CA ASN A 385 -10.32 8.98 -3.89
C ASN A 385 -9.93 7.96 -2.80
N ARG A 386 -9.90 8.42 -1.54
CA ARG A 386 -9.58 7.59 -0.36
C ARG A 386 -10.53 7.91 0.81
N PRO A 387 -11.81 7.51 0.73
CA PRO A 387 -12.70 7.58 1.89
C PRO A 387 -12.24 6.65 3.03
N PHE A 388 -11.51 5.59 2.69
CA PHE A 388 -10.84 4.68 3.61
C PHE A 388 -9.42 4.32 3.13
N LEU A 389 -8.65 3.67 4.01
CA LEU A 389 -7.38 3.06 3.71
C LEU A 389 -7.45 1.56 3.99
N ALA A 390 -6.99 0.76 3.03
CA ALA A 390 -6.52 -0.60 3.26
C ALA A 390 -4.99 -0.55 3.29
N LEU A 391 -4.38 -0.97 4.40
CA LEU A 391 -2.94 -0.86 4.60
C LEU A 391 -2.29 -2.23 4.44
N ARG A 392 -1.28 -2.32 3.57
CA ARG A 392 -0.45 -3.53 3.39
C ARG A 392 0.99 -3.25 3.81
N GLY A 393 1.47 -4.00 4.79
CA GLY A 393 2.87 -3.99 5.21
C GLY A 393 3.69 -5.08 4.54
N ARG A 394 4.92 -5.26 5.03
CA ARG A 394 5.84 -6.32 4.55
C ARG A 394 5.33 -7.74 4.81
N TYR A 395 4.53 -7.92 5.85
CA TYR A 395 4.11 -9.23 6.35
C TYR A 395 2.65 -9.58 6.06
N GLY A 396 1.88 -8.66 5.46
CA GLY A 396 0.46 -8.84 5.18
C GLY A 396 -0.29 -7.53 5.35
N TYR A 397 -1.62 -7.64 5.33
CA TYR A 397 -2.51 -6.52 5.58
C TYR A 397 -2.63 -6.20 7.06
N VAL A 398 -3.01 -4.95 7.33
CA VAL A 398 -3.36 -4.46 8.65
C VAL A 398 -4.83 -4.74 8.90
N GLY A 399 -5.13 -5.46 9.96
CA GLY A 399 -6.49 -5.77 10.37
C GLY A 399 -6.60 -6.07 11.86
N THR A 400 -7.82 -6.28 12.34
CA THR A 400 -8.09 -6.65 13.73
C THR A 400 -8.48 -8.11 13.79
N SER A 401 -7.91 -8.84 14.75
CA SER A 401 -8.28 -10.24 14.98
C SER A 401 -9.50 -10.34 15.87
N SER A 402 -10.39 -11.30 15.61
CA SER A 402 -11.55 -11.59 16.45
C SER A 402 -11.21 -11.89 17.91
N GLU A 403 -10.00 -12.40 18.18
CA GLU A 403 -9.55 -12.81 19.51
C GLU A 403 -9.00 -11.65 20.35
N HIS A 404 -8.57 -10.55 19.72
CA HIS A 404 -7.90 -9.43 20.37
C HIS A 404 -8.23 -8.09 19.71
N ASP A 405 -8.55 -7.07 20.50
CA ASP A 405 -8.69 -5.65 20.09
C ASP A 405 -7.36 -5.01 19.60
N LEU A 406 -6.37 -5.82 19.24
CA LEU A 406 -5.06 -5.40 18.76
C LEU A 406 -5.03 -5.45 17.24
N LEU A 407 -4.42 -4.42 16.65
CA LEU A 407 -4.10 -4.41 15.23
C LEU A 407 -2.97 -5.40 14.95
N GLN A 408 -3.22 -6.29 14.01
CA GLN A 408 -2.27 -7.21 13.41
C GLN A 408 -1.82 -6.68 12.05
N CYS A 409 -0.62 -7.06 11.60
CA CYS A 409 0.01 -6.57 10.36
C CYS A 409 0.43 -7.71 9.42
N ASN A 410 -0.21 -8.86 9.57
CA ASN A 410 0.08 -10.12 8.90
C ASN A 410 -1.20 -10.83 8.44
N MET A 411 -2.28 -10.07 8.23
CA MET A 411 -3.57 -10.60 7.77
C MET A 411 -3.54 -10.84 6.26
N ASP A 412 -4.34 -11.80 5.76
CA ASP A 412 -4.53 -12.00 4.32
C ASP A 412 -5.49 -10.98 3.70
N GLN A 413 -6.44 -10.48 4.50
CA GLN A 413 -7.40 -9.43 4.13
C GLN A 413 -7.24 -8.20 5.05
N PRO A 414 -7.43 -6.97 4.54
CA PRO A 414 -7.35 -5.76 5.35
C PRO A 414 -8.65 -5.42 6.06
N ASP A 415 -8.51 -4.72 7.18
CA ASP A 415 -9.58 -3.87 7.67
C ASP A 415 -9.59 -2.54 6.90
N CYS A 416 -10.78 -2.06 6.57
CA CYS A 416 -10.98 -0.72 6.05
C CYS A 416 -10.88 0.31 7.19
N ILE A 417 -9.93 1.22 7.07
CA ILE A 417 -9.71 2.32 8.02
C ILE A 417 -10.26 3.61 7.41
N HIS A 418 -11.41 4.05 7.89
CA HIS A 418 -12.01 5.31 7.45
C HIS A 418 -11.18 6.52 7.85
N LEU A 419 -11.12 7.47 6.93
CA LEU A 419 -10.42 8.73 7.11
C LEU A 419 -11.39 9.84 7.49
N LEU A 420 -11.31 10.28 8.74
CA LEU A 420 -12.04 11.45 9.21
C LEU A 420 -11.14 12.70 9.08
N PRO A 421 -11.39 13.60 8.13
CA PRO A 421 -10.62 14.83 8.01
C PRO A 421 -10.86 15.70 9.25
N CYS A 422 -9.80 16.09 9.95
CA CYS A 422 -9.91 16.94 11.15
C CYS A 422 -9.32 18.33 10.92
N ARG A 423 -8.12 18.42 10.33
CA ARG A 423 -7.52 19.66 9.85
C ARG A 423 -6.91 19.41 8.48
N GLN A 424 -6.61 20.47 7.74
CA GLN A 424 -6.07 20.36 6.37
C GLN A 424 -4.82 19.46 6.35
N GLY A 425 -4.91 18.35 5.60
CA GLY A 425 -3.90 17.28 5.50
C GLY A 425 -3.67 16.42 6.75
N ILE A 426 -4.55 16.48 7.75
CA ILE A 426 -4.51 15.61 8.93
C ILE A 426 -5.83 14.82 9.02
N TYR A 427 -5.69 13.51 9.20
CA TYR A 427 -6.79 12.56 9.27
C TYR A 427 -6.78 11.80 10.60
N HIS A 428 -7.98 11.58 11.15
CA HIS A 428 -8.20 10.59 12.20
C HIS A 428 -8.60 9.26 11.56
N PHE A 429 -8.15 8.17 12.16
CA PHE A 429 -8.45 6.82 11.72
C PHE A 429 -9.61 6.25 12.54
N GLN A 430 -10.67 5.85 11.85
CA GLN A 430 -11.83 5.16 12.42
C GLN A 430 -11.92 3.75 11.80
N GLY A 431 -12.10 2.71 12.61
CA GLY A 431 -12.21 1.31 12.14
C GLY A 431 -13.66 0.84 11.99
N TRP A 432 -13.92 -0.15 11.14
CA TRP A 432 -15.26 -0.67 10.84
C TRP A 432 -15.92 -1.47 11.98
N ILE A 433 -15.17 -2.23 12.79
CA ILE A 433 -15.68 -2.86 14.04
C ILE A 433 -16.20 -1.81 15.05
N LEU A 434 -16.04 -0.51 14.77
CA LEU A 434 -16.31 0.62 15.66
C LEU A 434 -17.51 1.48 15.25
N LEU A 435 -18.29 1.08 14.22
CA LEU A 435 -19.54 1.76 13.84
C LEU A 435 -20.63 1.65 14.93
N VAL A 436 -20.56 0.67 15.82
CA VAL A 436 -21.52 0.53 16.93
C VAL A 436 -21.20 1.48 18.11
N ASN A 437 -19.95 1.96 18.29
CA ASN A 437 -19.53 2.57 19.56
C ASN A 437 -18.68 3.86 19.52
N ASN A 438 -18.53 4.57 18.39
CA ASN A 438 -17.81 5.87 18.33
C ASN A 438 -16.42 5.86 19.00
N ILE A 439 -15.55 4.93 18.62
CA ILE A 439 -14.26 4.69 19.27
C ILE A 439 -13.12 5.26 18.41
N LEU A 440 -12.25 6.11 18.98
CA LEU A 440 -11.04 6.64 18.32
C LEU A 440 -9.82 5.75 18.60
N ARG A 441 -8.88 5.65 17.65
CA ARG A 441 -7.59 4.97 17.85
C ARG A 441 -6.59 5.89 18.57
N HIS A 442 -5.99 5.41 19.67
CA HIS A 442 -4.93 6.11 20.40
C HIS A 442 -3.69 5.24 20.55
N LEU A 443 -2.51 5.85 20.60
CA LEU A 443 -1.23 5.16 20.81
C LEU A 443 -0.93 5.08 22.31
N SER A 444 -1.00 3.89 22.90
CA SER A 444 -0.66 3.70 24.32
C SER A 444 0.81 4.05 24.60
N ALA A 445 1.13 4.36 25.86
CA ALA A 445 2.49 4.68 26.32
C ALA A 445 3.54 3.56 26.05
N LEU A 446 3.08 2.36 25.70
CA LEU A 446 3.90 1.21 25.31
C LEU A 446 4.09 1.07 23.78
N GLY A 447 3.68 2.06 22.99
CA GLY A 447 3.78 2.04 21.53
C GLY A 447 2.71 1.19 20.83
N LYS A 448 1.74 0.62 21.57
CA LYS A 448 0.63 -0.16 20.99
C LYS A 448 -0.55 0.74 20.67
N VAL A 449 -1.08 0.70 19.45
CA VAL A 449 -2.34 1.40 19.10
C VAL A 449 -3.51 0.61 19.68
N ARG A 450 -4.35 1.27 20.48
CA ARG A 450 -5.54 0.67 21.11
C ARG A 450 -6.80 1.49 20.77
N PRO A 451 -7.97 0.84 20.66
CA PRO A 451 -9.26 1.53 20.62
C PRO A 451 -9.58 2.19 21.99
N GLN A 452 -10.17 3.39 22.00
CA GLN A 452 -10.72 4.04 23.19
C GLN A 452 -12.20 4.46 22.99
N LEU A 453 -13.12 3.93 23.80
CA LEU A 453 -14.55 4.24 23.77
C LEU A 453 -14.84 5.69 24.15
N LEU A 454 -15.65 6.39 23.35
CA LEU A 454 -16.37 7.60 23.79
C LEU A 454 -17.83 7.25 24.05
N TYR A 455 -18.22 7.13 25.32
CA TYR A 455 -19.64 7.12 25.68
C TYR A 455 -20.24 8.50 25.38
N ARG A 456 -21.27 8.54 24.53
CA ARG A 456 -22.09 9.73 24.27
C ARG A 456 -23.11 9.84 25.40
N ALA A 457 -22.88 10.72 26.38
CA ALA A 457 -23.94 11.10 27.30
C ALA A 457 -25.02 11.87 26.52
N SER A 458 -26.25 11.35 26.53
CA SER A 458 -27.45 12.03 26.04
C SER A 458 -27.66 13.33 26.82
N GLY A 459 -28.12 14.36 26.12
CA GLY A 459 -28.14 15.73 26.62
C GLY A 459 -28.88 15.90 27.95
N GLN A 460 -28.15 16.44 28.93
CA GLN A 460 -28.67 17.42 29.89
C GLN A 460 -27.49 18.21 30.48
N GLN A 461 -27.80 19.48 30.75
CA GLN A 461 -27.01 20.57 31.33
C GLN A 461 -25.81 20.24 32.24
N LEU A 462 -24.80 21.10 32.10
CA LEU A 462 -23.68 21.38 33.00
C LEU A 462 -23.97 21.18 34.50
N ALA A 463 -23.11 20.43 35.19
CA ALA A 463 -22.80 20.66 36.61
C ALA A 463 -21.37 20.21 36.93
N HIS A 464 -20.65 21.08 37.65
CA HIS A 464 -19.35 20.80 38.26
C HIS A 464 -19.41 19.57 39.18
N GLY A 465 -18.40 18.71 39.16
CA GLY A 465 -18.24 17.64 40.15
C GLY A 465 -16.95 16.84 39.96
N ALA A 466 -16.12 16.81 40.98
CA ALA A 466 -14.81 16.18 41.03
C ALA A 466 -14.86 14.64 40.96
N GLY A 467 -13.83 14.00 40.39
CA GLY A 467 -13.70 12.53 40.36
C GLY A 467 -12.35 12.05 39.83
N THR A 468 -11.38 11.96 40.74
CA THR A 468 -10.12 11.20 40.82
C THR A 468 -9.51 10.59 39.53
N GLN A 469 -8.43 11.22 39.03
CA GLN A 469 -7.47 10.64 38.07
C GLN A 469 -6.25 10.10 38.82
N TRP A 470 -5.83 8.86 38.51
CA TRP A 470 -4.59 8.29 39.02
C TRP A 470 -3.39 8.78 38.19
N PHE A 471 -2.44 9.39 38.89
CA PHE A 471 -1.09 9.70 38.40
C PHE A 471 -0.15 8.52 38.68
N LEU A 472 0.77 8.25 37.76
CA LEU A 472 2.13 7.87 38.14
C LEU A 472 3.10 8.77 37.40
N HIS A 473 3.78 9.63 38.16
CA HIS A 473 4.86 10.50 37.72
C HIS A 473 6.15 9.99 38.35
N ALA A 474 7.23 9.95 37.57
CA ALA A 474 8.62 9.95 38.05
C ALA A 474 9.48 10.40 36.85
N ILE A 475 10.28 11.47 36.85
CA ILE A 475 10.85 12.37 37.87
C ILE A 475 11.11 13.74 37.19
N ARG A 476 10.79 14.84 37.89
CA ARG A 476 11.17 16.26 37.63
C ARG A 476 12.29 16.66 38.64
N PRO A 477 12.87 17.90 38.76
CA PRO A 477 12.44 19.22 38.25
C PRO A 477 13.55 20.24 37.85
N LYS A 478 13.15 21.36 37.23
CA LYS A 478 13.35 22.72 37.80
C LYS A 478 12.35 23.68 37.14
N TRP A 479 11.75 24.55 37.95
CA TRP A 479 10.64 25.46 37.61
C TRP A 479 11.06 26.92 37.75
N TYR A 480 10.44 27.81 36.97
CA TYR A 480 10.16 29.21 37.33
C TYR A 480 8.67 29.51 37.03
N PRO A 481 8.01 30.45 37.75
CA PRO A 481 6.55 30.51 37.80
C PRO A 481 5.91 31.56 36.88
N VAL A 482 4.60 31.35 36.71
CA VAL A 482 3.51 32.27 36.33
C VAL A 482 3.13 32.35 34.84
N GLY A 483 1.97 31.75 34.52
CA GLY A 483 1.12 32.19 33.41
C GLY A 483 0.62 31.10 32.45
N ARG A 484 -0.57 30.55 32.72
CA ARG A 484 -1.45 29.74 31.84
C ARG A 484 -0.95 28.35 31.40
N GLN A 485 -1.39 27.32 32.12
CA GLN A 485 -1.36 25.93 31.68
C GLN A 485 -2.33 25.66 30.51
N ARG A 486 -1.81 25.15 29.38
CA ARG A 486 -2.56 24.31 28.43
C ARG A 486 -2.10 22.85 28.63
N ARG A 487 -3.05 21.96 28.90
CA ARG A 487 -2.82 20.50 29.07
C ARG A 487 -2.38 19.89 27.73
N HIS A 488 -1.31 19.11 27.75
CA HIS A 488 -0.74 18.42 26.59
C HIS A 488 -1.50 17.12 26.26
N TYR A 489 -1.88 16.93 24.99
CA TYR A 489 -2.23 15.63 24.40
C TYR A 489 -1.04 15.14 23.57
N GLN A 490 -0.73 13.84 23.62
CA GLN A 490 0.20 13.18 22.70
C GLN A 490 -0.50 12.97 21.35
N ARG A 491 -0.03 13.66 20.30
CA ARG A 491 -0.43 13.45 18.90
C ARG A 491 0.57 12.52 18.25
N VAL A 492 0.09 11.46 17.61
CA VAL A 492 0.92 10.63 16.74
C VAL A 492 0.68 11.08 15.30
N TYR A 493 1.78 11.48 14.65
CA TYR A 493 1.80 11.87 13.24
C TYR A 493 2.32 10.68 12.44
N LEU A 494 1.56 10.17 11.47
CA LEU A 494 2.15 9.43 10.36
C LEU A 494 2.61 10.49 9.34
N GLY A 495 3.87 10.88 9.43
CA GLY A 495 4.56 11.55 8.33
C GLY A 495 5.12 10.50 7.38
N ILE A 496 5.05 10.77 6.07
CA ILE A 496 5.93 10.11 5.11
C ILE A 496 7.35 10.51 5.53
N LEU A 497 8.23 9.53 5.76
CA LEU A 497 9.60 9.72 6.24
C LEU A 497 10.41 10.57 5.25
N GLY A 498 10.38 11.88 5.43
CA GLY A 498 11.38 12.81 4.92
C GLY A 498 12.41 13.04 6.01
N GLN A 499 13.64 12.61 5.77
CA GLN A 499 14.78 12.80 6.66
C GLN A 499 14.98 14.30 6.94
N GLN A 500 14.92 14.71 8.21
CA GLN A 500 15.06 16.11 8.61
C GLN A 500 16.40 16.28 9.36
N ASP A 501 17.43 16.74 8.64
CA ASP A 501 18.65 17.27 9.25
C ASP A 501 18.42 18.74 9.60
N ALA A 502 18.07 19.02 10.85
CA ALA A 502 17.96 20.38 11.36
C ALA A 502 19.22 20.74 12.16
N ALA A 503 20.24 21.27 11.48
CA ALA A 503 21.33 21.99 12.12
C ALA A 503 20.91 23.44 12.38
N TYR A 504 20.44 23.75 13.59
CA TYR A 504 20.33 25.13 14.05
C TYR A 504 21.59 25.49 14.85
N ARG A 505 22.51 26.23 14.21
CA ARG A 505 23.50 27.05 14.92
C ARG A 505 22.80 28.33 15.38
N ASN A 506 22.88 28.63 16.66
CA ASN A 506 22.65 29.99 17.16
C ASN A 506 23.95 30.47 17.84
N PRO A 507 24.43 31.69 17.55
CA PRO A 507 25.63 32.24 18.15
C PRO A 507 25.32 32.90 19.51
N ASN A 508 26.37 33.13 20.30
CA ASN A 508 26.48 33.94 21.53
C ASN A 508 26.59 33.14 22.85
N LEU A 509 27.84 32.92 23.26
CA LEU A 509 28.36 32.95 24.65
C LEU A 509 28.52 34.42 25.11
N PRO A 510 28.71 34.81 26.39
CA PRO A 510 29.43 34.14 27.50
C PRO A 510 28.65 34.17 28.85
N GLY A 511 29.07 33.69 30.03
CA GLY A 511 30.31 33.15 30.59
C GLY A 511 30.11 32.73 32.08
N GLU A 512 31.18 32.19 32.68
CA GLU A 512 31.50 32.00 34.13
C GLU A 512 30.56 31.10 34.96
N THR A 513 30.91 29.85 35.33
CA THR A 513 31.95 29.36 36.25
C THR A 513 31.92 29.98 37.65
N THR A 514 31.30 29.30 38.64
CA THR A 514 32.01 28.94 39.89
C THR A 514 31.24 27.97 40.78
N THR A 515 32.04 27.06 41.31
CA THR A 515 31.84 25.99 42.29
C THR A 515 31.57 26.51 43.71
N LEU A 516 30.79 25.77 44.53
CA LEU A 516 31.24 25.42 45.89
C LEU A 516 30.49 24.23 46.50
N ASN A 517 31.28 23.33 47.09
CA ASN A 517 30.95 22.09 47.78
C ASN A 517 30.48 22.31 49.24
N ARG A 518 29.66 21.38 49.77
CA ARG A 518 29.72 20.85 51.15
C ARG A 518 28.92 19.53 51.24
N THR A 519 29.61 18.39 51.26
CA THR A 519 29.90 17.48 52.41
C THR A 519 28.71 16.71 52.98
N GLY A 520 28.75 15.37 52.86
CA GLY A 520 27.92 14.40 53.59
C GLY A 520 27.85 13.03 52.89
N THR A 521 28.30 11.97 53.55
CA THR A 521 28.70 10.63 53.05
C THR A 521 27.51 9.61 52.94
N PRO A 522 27.72 8.28 52.76
CA PRO A 522 27.60 7.61 51.46
C PRO A 522 26.56 6.48 51.46
N GLU A 523 25.78 6.30 50.37
CA GLU A 523 25.09 5.02 50.16
C GLU A 523 25.27 4.48 48.74
N SER A 524 25.68 3.22 48.71
CA SER A 524 26.09 2.44 47.56
C SER A 524 24.93 2.26 46.57
N ARG A 525 25.19 2.48 45.28
CA ARG A 525 24.49 1.77 44.19
C ARG A 525 25.40 1.68 42.97
N SER A 526 25.70 0.45 42.58
CA SER A 526 26.57 0.13 41.45
C SER A 526 26.04 0.72 40.15
N MET A 527 26.85 1.56 39.52
CA MET A 527 26.59 2.11 38.19
C MET A 527 27.26 1.17 37.16
N ARG A 528 26.47 0.54 36.29
CA ARG A 528 27.02 -0.10 35.08
C ARG A 528 27.21 0.99 34.02
N ARG A 529 28.48 1.28 33.71
CA ARG A 529 28.91 2.07 32.55
C ARG A 529 28.66 1.27 31.27
N ILE A 530 28.02 1.90 30.29
CA ILE A 530 28.16 1.55 28.88
C ILE A 530 28.89 2.73 28.25
N SER A 531 30.14 2.52 27.84
CA SER A 531 30.90 3.43 26.99
C SER A 531 30.75 2.99 25.54
N VAL A 532 30.31 3.88 24.66
CA VAL A 532 30.39 3.68 23.20
C VAL A 532 31.38 4.69 22.66
N THR A 533 32.52 4.19 22.20
CA THR A 533 33.56 4.96 21.51
C THR A 533 33.22 4.98 20.02
N GLN A 534 33.09 6.16 19.44
CA GLN A 534 32.79 6.35 18.02
C GLN A 534 34.11 6.37 17.24
N VAL A 535 34.36 5.33 16.44
CA VAL A 535 35.50 5.30 15.50
C VAL A 535 34.94 5.42 14.08
N PHE A 536 35.34 6.49 13.39
CA PHE A 536 35.02 6.76 12.00
C PHE A 536 35.98 5.99 11.09
N LEU A 537 35.46 5.27 10.09
CA LEU A 537 36.10 5.06 8.78
C LEU A 537 35.04 4.63 7.73
N PRO A 538 35.24 4.95 6.44
CA PRO A 538 34.20 4.95 5.42
C PRO A 538 34.14 3.64 4.61
N SER A 539 32.98 3.43 3.98
CA SER A 539 32.68 2.50 2.88
C SER A 539 32.14 1.10 3.20
N LEU A 540 31.07 0.78 2.47
CA LEU A 540 30.48 -0.53 2.14
C LEU A 540 29.79 -1.41 3.21
N ALA A 541 28.53 -1.71 2.88
CA ALA A 541 27.75 -2.92 3.17
C ALA A 541 26.95 -3.04 4.49
N LYS A 542 25.62 -3.14 4.31
CA LYS A 542 24.64 -3.97 5.03
C LYS A 542 24.80 -4.10 6.55
N HIS A 543 24.01 -3.34 7.32
CA HIS A 543 23.79 -3.65 8.73
C HIS A 543 22.72 -4.73 8.93
N LEU A 544 23.19 -5.96 9.15
CA LEU A 544 22.56 -6.98 9.98
C LEU A 544 22.70 -6.55 11.45
N PHE A 545 21.59 -6.44 12.20
CA PHE A 545 21.64 -6.43 13.65
C PHE A 545 21.35 -7.85 14.17
N ARG A 546 22.36 -8.49 14.76
CA ARG A 546 22.23 -9.72 15.55
C ARG A 546 22.22 -9.31 17.03
N ALA A 547 21.08 -9.45 17.71
CA ALA A 547 21.00 -9.30 19.16
C ALA A 547 20.98 -10.68 19.80
N THR A 548 22.00 -11.00 20.59
CA THR A 548 22.08 -12.21 21.42
C THR A 548 21.60 -11.84 22.81
N ILE A 549 20.52 -12.46 23.29
CA ILE A 549 19.99 -12.25 24.64
C ILE A 549 20.60 -13.31 25.56
N HIS A 550 21.40 -12.88 26.54
CA HIS A 550 21.81 -13.73 27.65
C HIS A 550 20.73 -13.71 28.75
N HIS A 551 20.00 -14.82 28.92
CA HIS A 551 19.18 -15.04 30.11
C HIS A 551 20.04 -15.56 31.27
N LYS A 552 20.16 -14.80 32.36
CA LYS A 552 20.61 -15.34 33.66
C LYS A 552 19.37 -15.75 34.48
N ARG A 553 19.20 -17.06 34.70
CA ARG A 553 18.28 -17.64 35.70
C ARG A 553 18.83 -17.43 37.12
N PRO A 554 17.98 -17.34 38.17
CA PRO A 554 18.39 -17.30 39.57
C PRO A 554 18.80 -18.70 40.09
N PRO A 555 19.51 -18.79 41.24
CA PRO A 555 20.28 -19.97 41.61
C PRO A 555 19.42 -21.10 42.22
N PRO A 556 19.82 -22.38 42.09
CA PRO A 556 19.24 -23.48 42.86
C PRO A 556 20.06 -23.74 44.14
N ARG A 557 19.41 -24.27 45.18
CA ARG A 557 20.05 -24.95 46.32
C ARG A 557 19.87 -26.48 46.19
N PRO A 558 20.75 -27.28 46.81
CA PRO A 558 21.38 -28.44 46.18
C PRO A 558 20.58 -29.74 46.38
N TRP A 559 20.95 -30.79 45.65
CA TRP A 559 21.45 -32.09 46.16
C TRP A 559 22.07 -32.85 44.96
N PHE A 560 23.21 -33.50 45.22
CA PHE A 560 24.18 -34.18 44.34
C PHE A 560 23.76 -35.64 44.00
N PRO A 561 24.56 -36.49 43.28
CA PRO A 561 25.50 -36.28 42.15
C PRO A 561 25.45 -37.42 41.06
N ARG A 562 26.38 -37.34 40.09
CA ARG A 562 26.99 -38.41 39.23
C ARG A 562 26.20 -38.75 37.94
N ARG A 563 26.78 -38.81 36.74
CA ARG A 563 28.09 -39.25 36.19
C ARG A 563 28.17 -38.65 34.75
N SER A 564 29.19 -37.91 34.29
CA SER A 564 30.60 -38.25 33.93
C SER A 564 30.85 -38.29 32.41
N LEU A 565 31.73 -37.37 31.93
CA LEU A 565 32.67 -37.40 30.77
C LEU A 565 32.06 -37.49 29.34
N GLU A 566 32.60 -36.94 28.23
CA GLU A 566 33.93 -36.45 27.77
C GLU A 566 33.70 -35.68 26.41
N ILE A 567 34.08 -34.40 26.20
CA ILE A 567 35.29 -33.83 25.51
C ILE A 567 35.89 -34.78 24.44
N SER A 568 36.07 -34.48 23.15
CA SER A 568 36.95 -33.52 22.43
C SER A 568 36.76 -33.84 20.92
N LEU A 569 36.94 -33.01 19.89
CA LEU A 569 37.77 -31.84 19.59
C LEU A 569 37.01 -30.93 18.60
#